data_AF-A0A2V5RFX1-F1
#
_entry.id   AF-A0A2V5RFX1-F1
#
_cell.length_a   1.000
_cell.length_b   1.000
_cell.length_c   1.000
_cell.angle_alpha   90.00
_cell.angle_beta   90.00
_cell.angle_gamma   90.00
#
_symmetry.space_group_name_H-M   'P 1'
#
loop_
_entity.id
_entity.type
_entity.pdbx_description
1 polymer ?
#
loop_
_entity_poly.entity_id
_entity_poly.type
_entity_poly.pdbx_seq_one_letter_code
_entity_poly.pdbx_strand_id
1 'polypeptide(L)'
;MRKIRIAIVGVGNCASSLVQGINFYDGSSANGTRIGLMHREVGGYRPSDIEVVAAFDIDRRKVGLDVSKAIFSPPNCTKVFCEKIKLTGAIVKMGCVLDGYAPHMRDQDPLRTFLPLEKETTREEIIAELKNSSAELMVNYLPVGSEQATRFYAGCALEAGLGFVNNIPVFIASDPTWSKRFADRNLPLIGDDIKAQMGATILHRALVDL
;
A
#
# COMPACT_ATOMS: atom_id res chain seq x y z
N MET A 1 -8.28 -22.42 1.90
CA MET A 1 -8.65 -21.49 0.81
C MET A 1 -7.38 -20.80 0.31
N ARG A 2 -7.36 -20.36 -0.96
CA ARG A 2 -6.20 -19.69 -1.55
C ARG A 2 -6.05 -18.29 -0.95
N LYS A 3 -4.86 -17.95 -0.47
CA LYS A 3 -4.53 -16.60 0.01
C LYS A 3 -4.26 -15.66 -1.16
N ILE A 4 -4.50 -14.37 -0.95
CA ILE A 4 -4.14 -13.26 -1.86
C ILE A 4 -2.85 -12.65 -1.30
N ARG A 5 -1.74 -12.85 -2.00
CA ARG A 5 -0.44 -12.34 -1.55
C ARG A 5 -0.18 -10.95 -2.10
N ILE A 6 -0.02 -9.96 -1.22
CA ILE A 6 0.21 -8.57 -1.58
C ILE A 6 1.60 -8.09 -1.18
N ALA A 7 2.17 -7.25 -2.02
CA ALA A 7 3.32 -6.40 -1.71
C ALA A 7 2.85 -4.97 -1.44
N ILE A 8 3.39 -4.31 -0.42
CA ILE A 8 3.04 -2.93 -0.08
C ILE A 8 4.22 -2.00 -0.41
N VAL A 9 3.95 -0.88 -1.08
CA VAL A 9 4.94 0.20 -1.27
C VAL A 9 4.46 1.43 -0.51
N GLY A 10 5.25 1.87 0.47
CA GLY A 10 4.87 2.92 1.41
C GLY A 10 4.11 2.36 2.61
N VAL A 11 4.80 2.11 3.72
CA VAL A 11 4.21 1.55 4.96
C VAL A 11 3.71 2.69 5.84
N GLY A 12 2.88 3.57 5.27
CA GLY A 12 2.29 4.74 5.92
C GLY A 12 1.04 4.46 6.76
N ASN A 13 0.31 5.51 7.12
CA ASN A 13 -0.98 5.42 7.83
C ASN A 13 -2.03 4.57 7.09
N CYS A 14 -2.08 4.63 5.75
CA CYS A 14 -2.99 3.82 4.96
C CYS A 14 -2.64 2.33 5.02
N ALA A 15 -1.36 1.99 4.85
CA ALA A 15 -0.88 0.62 5.03
C ALA A 15 -1.13 0.11 6.46
N SER A 16 -0.92 0.95 7.47
CA SER A 16 -1.24 0.62 8.86
C SER A 16 -2.72 0.29 9.06
N SER A 17 -3.61 1.10 8.49
CA SER A 17 -5.06 0.87 8.57
C SER A 17 -5.47 -0.39 7.79
N LEU A 18 -4.83 -0.68 6.65
CA LEU A 18 -5.06 -1.90 5.88
C LEU A 18 -4.66 -3.15 6.68
N VAL A 19 -3.44 -3.20 7.22
CA VAL A 19 -2.94 -4.36 7.97
C VAL A 19 -3.73 -4.58 9.27
N GLN A 20 -4.08 -3.50 9.97
CA GLN A 20 -5.00 -3.57 11.10
C GLN A 20 -6.38 -4.10 10.67
N GLY A 21 -6.91 -3.65 9.54
CA GLY A 21 -8.19 -4.11 8.99
C GLY A 21 -8.21 -5.60 8.67
N ILE A 22 -7.17 -6.11 8.01
CA ILE A 22 -7.02 -7.54 7.69
C ILE A 22 -7.12 -8.40 8.97
N ASN A 23 -6.46 -7.97 10.05
CA ASN A 23 -6.47 -8.68 11.34
C ASN A 23 -7.79 -8.48 12.10
N PHE A 24 -8.36 -7.27 12.04
CA PHE A 24 -9.62 -6.93 12.72
C PHE A 24 -10.80 -7.76 12.20
N TYR A 25 -10.85 -8.01 10.89
CA TYR A 25 -11.91 -8.78 10.24
C TYR A 25 -11.70 -10.30 10.24
N ASP A 26 -10.59 -10.81 10.80
CA ASP A 26 -10.28 -12.25 10.88
C ASP A 26 -11.08 -13.01 11.96
N GLY A 27 -12.14 -12.40 12.51
CA GLY A 27 -13.03 -13.03 13.50
C GLY A 27 -12.47 -13.12 14.92
N SER A 28 -11.26 -12.61 15.17
CA SER A 28 -10.65 -12.51 16.50
C SER A 28 -11.23 -11.38 17.35
N SER A 29 -11.93 -10.42 16.73
CA SER A 29 -12.64 -9.35 17.42
C SER A 29 -14.12 -9.73 17.61
N ALA A 30 -14.58 -9.79 18.87
CA ALA A 30 -15.98 -10.08 19.21
C ALA A 30 -16.99 -9.08 18.61
N ASN A 31 -16.51 -7.91 18.15
CA ASN A 31 -17.29 -6.79 17.63
C ASN A 31 -17.19 -6.62 16.11
N GLY A 32 -16.73 -7.65 15.37
CA GLY A 32 -16.56 -7.67 13.91
C GLY A 32 -17.87 -7.53 13.13
N THR A 33 -18.51 -6.37 13.26
CA THR A 33 -19.68 -5.88 12.53
C THR A 33 -19.27 -5.46 11.12
N ARG A 34 -20.22 -5.39 10.17
CA ARG A 34 -20.01 -5.05 8.74
C ARG A 34 -19.57 -3.58 8.48
N ILE A 35 -18.95 -2.91 9.44
CA ILE A 35 -18.68 -1.47 9.36
C ILE A 35 -17.68 -1.21 8.22
N GLY A 36 -18.06 -0.40 7.23
CA GLY A 36 -17.14 0.06 6.18
C GLY A 36 -16.79 -0.94 5.07
N LEU A 37 -17.35 -2.15 5.05
CA LEU A 37 -17.20 -3.07 3.91
C LEU A 37 -18.55 -3.30 3.23
N MET A 38 -18.64 -3.02 1.93
CA MET A 38 -19.86 -3.29 1.14
C MET A 38 -20.19 -4.80 1.14
N HIS A 39 -19.17 -5.65 1.01
CA HIS A 39 -19.28 -7.09 1.06
C HIS A 39 -18.22 -7.67 2.01
N ARG A 40 -18.58 -8.69 2.80
CA ARG A 40 -17.61 -9.42 3.65
C ARG A 40 -16.75 -10.39 2.85
N GLU A 41 -17.22 -10.76 1.67
CA GLU A 41 -16.61 -11.75 0.81
C GLU A 41 -16.82 -11.32 -0.64
N VAL A 42 -15.78 -11.36 -1.44
CA VAL A 42 -15.81 -11.05 -2.87
C VAL A 42 -15.16 -12.20 -3.61
N GLY A 43 -15.91 -12.88 -4.47
CA GLY A 43 -15.40 -14.02 -5.24
C GLY A 43 -14.83 -15.16 -4.39
N GLY A 44 -15.39 -15.39 -3.18
CA GLY A 44 -14.91 -16.40 -2.25
C GLY A 44 -13.77 -15.97 -1.33
N TYR A 45 -13.27 -14.72 -1.46
CA TYR A 45 -12.18 -14.20 -0.64
C TYR A 45 -12.70 -13.27 0.45
N ARG A 46 -12.22 -13.46 1.68
CA ARG A 46 -12.46 -12.58 2.83
C ARG A 46 -11.27 -11.65 3.07
N PRO A 47 -11.43 -10.57 3.85
CA PRO A 47 -10.30 -9.72 4.23
C PRO A 47 -9.13 -10.50 4.87
N SER A 48 -9.42 -11.55 5.65
CA SER A 48 -8.39 -12.39 6.27
C SER A 48 -7.71 -13.37 5.32
N ASP A 49 -8.12 -13.41 4.05
CA ASP A 49 -7.40 -14.12 3.00
C ASP A 49 -6.30 -13.29 2.36
N ILE A 50 -6.18 -12.01 2.72
CA ILE A 50 -5.09 -11.14 2.28
C ILE A 50 -3.88 -11.36 3.18
N GLU A 51 -2.72 -11.61 2.57
CA GLU A 51 -1.45 -11.82 3.25
C GLU A 51 -0.41 -10.83 2.70
N VAL A 52 0.26 -10.10 3.60
CA VAL A 52 1.37 -9.23 3.21
C VAL A 52 2.64 -10.06 3.15
N VAL A 53 3.24 -10.18 1.97
CA VAL A 53 4.42 -11.03 1.73
C VAL A 53 5.69 -10.25 1.38
N ALA A 54 5.55 -8.97 1.02
CA ALA A 54 6.66 -8.06 0.80
C ALA A 54 6.24 -6.63 1.14
N ALA A 55 7.20 -5.80 1.57
CA ALA A 55 6.95 -4.39 1.80
C ALA A 55 8.20 -3.55 1.54
N PHE A 56 7.99 -2.33 1.05
CA PHE A 56 9.04 -1.35 0.79
C PHE A 56 8.71 -0.01 1.45
N ASP A 57 9.67 0.57 2.14
CA ASP A 57 9.60 1.93 2.69
C ASP A 57 11.00 2.55 2.63
N ILE A 58 11.10 3.87 2.75
CA ILE A 58 12.37 4.58 2.77
C ILE A 58 12.81 4.89 4.21
N ASP A 59 11.88 4.88 5.16
CA ASP A 59 12.12 5.32 6.51
C ASP A 59 12.92 4.30 7.34
N ARG A 60 14.08 4.72 7.86
CA ARG A 60 14.95 3.88 8.69
C ARG A 60 14.29 3.32 9.96
N ARG A 61 13.18 3.91 10.42
CA ARG A 61 12.40 3.41 11.58
C ARG A 61 11.50 2.22 11.22
N LYS A 62 11.34 1.94 9.92
CA LYS A 62 10.49 0.88 9.37
C LYS A 62 11.32 -0.19 8.68
N VAL A 63 12.32 0.20 7.89
CA VAL A 63 13.19 -0.74 7.18
C VAL A 63 13.87 -1.70 8.17
N GLY A 64 13.84 -2.99 7.86
CA GLY A 64 14.36 -4.07 8.70
C GLY A 64 13.38 -4.62 9.74
N LEU A 65 12.19 -4.01 9.88
CA LEU A 65 11.13 -4.54 10.76
C LEU A 65 10.14 -5.40 9.99
N ASP A 66 9.51 -6.36 10.67
CA ASP A 66 8.31 -7.03 10.15
C ASP A 66 7.18 -5.99 9.97
N VAL A 67 6.39 -6.11 8.90
CA VAL A 67 5.27 -5.20 8.61
C VAL A 67 4.33 -5.06 9.81
N SER A 68 4.07 -6.13 10.56
CA SER A 68 3.22 -6.09 11.77
C SER A 68 3.71 -5.11 12.84
N LYS A 69 5.00 -4.78 12.85
CA LYS A 69 5.61 -3.78 13.74
C LYS A 69 5.79 -2.43 13.05
N ALA A 70 6.27 -2.43 11.81
CA ALA A 70 6.57 -1.23 11.05
C ALA A 70 5.37 -0.30 10.86
N ILE A 71 4.16 -0.86 10.79
CA ILE A 71 2.92 -0.08 10.66
C ILE A 71 2.63 0.83 11.86
N PHE A 72 3.24 0.56 13.01
CA PHE A 72 3.13 1.38 14.22
C PHE A 72 4.35 2.29 14.44
N SER A 73 5.38 2.17 13.60
CA SER A 73 6.55 3.04 13.68
C SER A 73 6.21 4.46 13.22
N PRO A 74 6.76 5.50 13.88
CA PRO A 74 6.67 6.87 13.40
C PRO A 74 7.14 7.02 11.93
N PRO A 75 6.59 7.98 11.16
CA PRO A 75 5.65 9.02 11.59
C PRO A 75 4.19 8.56 11.51
N ASN A 76 3.91 7.24 11.41
CA ASN A 76 2.54 6.76 11.43
C ASN A 76 1.86 7.15 12.76
N CYS A 77 0.62 7.61 12.65
CA CYS A 77 -0.17 8.15 13.75
C CYS A 77 -1.67 7.86 13.61
N THR A 78 -2.04 6.98 12.67
CA THR A 78 -3.44 6.53 12.52
C THR A 78 -3.94 5.88 13.81
N LYS A 79 -5.26 5.90 14.02
CA LYS A 79 -5.89 5.26 15.18
C LYS A 79 -5.49 3.78 15.22
N VAL A 80 -5.00 3.33 16.37
CA VAL A 80 -4.85 1.90 16.64
C VAL A 80 -6.22 1.35 17.04
N PHE A 81 -6.81 0.53 16.16
CA PHE A 81 -8.09 -0.16 16.38
C PHE A 81 -7.94 -1.68 16.39
N CYS A 82 -6.76 -2.19 16.01
CA CYS A 82 -6.38 -3.59 16.17
C CYS A 82 -4.91 -3.65 16.62
N GLU A 83 -4.69 -3.87 17.92
CA GLU A 83 -3.34 -3.92 18.50
C GLU A 83 -2.62 -5.25 18.20
N LYS A 84 -3.38 -6.34 18.19
CA LYS A 84 -2.84 -7.70 18.02
C LYS A 84 -2.77 -8.06 16.54
N ILE A 85 -1.63 -7.73 15.94
CA ILE A 85 -1.33 -8.07 14.54
C ILE A 85 -0.52 -9.35 14.50
N LYS A 86 -1.00 -10.34 13.72
CA LYS A 86 -0.23 -11.57 13.47
C LYS A 86 1.06 -11.21 12.72
N LEU A 87 2.17 -11.85 13.09
CA LEU A 87 3.44 -11.70 12.36
C LEU A 87 3.20 -12.03 10.89
N THR A 88 3.69 -11.15 10.01
CA THR A 88 3.51 -11.32 8.56
C THR A 88 4.64 -12.15 7.95
N GLY A 89 5.83 -12.11 8.54
CA GLY A 89 7.06 -12.63 7.94
C GLY A 89 7.64 -11.71 6.86
N ALA A 90 6.88 -10.71 6.39
CA ALA A 90 7.33 -9.72 5.44
C ALA A 90 8.17 -8.65 6.17
N ILE A 91 9.48 -8.68 5.93
CA ILE A 91 10.39 -7.66 6.43
C ILE A 91 10.37 -6.47 5.47
N VAL A 92 10.15 -5.27 6.01
CA VAL A 92 10.18 -4.03 5.23
C VAL A 92 11.59 -3.82 4.68
N LYS A 93 11.71 -3.82 3.36
CA LYS A 93 12.96 -3.55 2.66
C LYS A 93 13.06 -2.08 2.28
N MET A 94 14.29 -1.63 2.06
CA MET A 94 14.51 -0.29 1.52
C MET A 94 13.90 -0.20 0.11
N GLY A 95 13.27 0.94 -0.19
CA GLY A 95 12.74 1.26 -1.51
C GLY A 95 13.67 2.16 -2.33
N CYS A 96 13.25 2.48 -3.56
CA CYS A 96 13.80 3.61 -4.30
C CYS A 96 13.06 4.88 -3.89
N VAL A 97 13.80 5.95 -3.59
CA VAL A 97 13.22 7.20 -3.08
C VAL A 97 12.57 8.00 -4.21
N LEU A 98 13.33 8.24 -5.30
CA LEU A 98 12.90 9.06 -6.44
C LEU A 98 12.25 10.39 -6.00
N ASP A 99 11.11 10.76 -6.58
CA ASP A 99 10.31 11.92 -6.18
C ASP A 99 9.34 11.64 -5.02
N GLY A 100 9.46 10.48 -4.36
CA GLY A 100 8.68 10.10 -3.18
C GLY A 100 9.07 10.85 -1.90
N TYR A 101 10.19 11.56 -1.91
CA TYR A 101 10.64 12.40 -0.80
C TYR A 101 11.01 13.79 -1.30
N ALA A 102 10.06 14.71 -1.21
CA ALA A 102 10.22 16.07 -1.72
C ALA A 102 11.24 16.89 -0.89
N PRO A 103 11.97 17.85 -1.49
CA PRO A 103 12.98 18.64 -0.79
C PRO A 103 12.47 19.33 0.49
N HIS A 104 11.25 19.87 0.47
CA HIS A 104 10.66 20.58 1.62
C HIS A 104 10.40 19.67 2.84
N MET A 105 10.43 18.34 2.66
CA MET A 105 10.27 17.38 3.75
C MET A 105 11.53 17.24 4.61
N ARG A 106 12.69 17.65 4.10
CA ARG A 106 13.99 17.55 4.79
C ARG A 106 14.08 18.46 6.02
N ASP A 107 13.42 19.61 5.96
CA ASP A 107 13.47 20.64 7.00
C ASP A 107 12.34 20.50 8.03
N GLN A 108 11.52 19.45 7.92
CA GLN A 108 10.42 19.18 8.84
C GLN A 108 10.90 18.45 10.09
N ASP A 109 10.11 18.52 11.16
CA ASP A 109 10.35 17.76 12.39
C ASP A 109 10.54 16.25 12.06
N PRO A 110 11.63 15.60 12.52
CA PRO A 110 11.88 14.18 12.34
C PRO A 110 10.71 13.26 12.74
N LEU A 111 9.85 13.68 13.67
CA LEU A 111 8.65 12.95 14.08
C LEU A 111 7.50 13.03 13.06
N ARG A 112 7.56 13.96 12.10
CA ARG A 112 6.51 14.26 11.13
C ARG A 112 6.94 14.14 9.67
N THR A 113 8.18 13.70 9.44
CA THR A 113 8.75 13.48 8.10
C THR A 113 9.38 12.09 7.98
N PHE A 114 9.76 11.72 6.76
CA PHE A 114 10.53 10.50 6.52
C PHE A 114 12.00 10.70 6.88
N LEU A 115 12.64 9.62 7.33
CA LEU A 115 14.08 9.59 7.58
C LEU A 115 14.72 8.55 6.64
N PRO A 116 15.03 8.92 5.38
CA PRO A 116 15.54 7.98 4.38
C PRO A 116 16.88 7.36 4.79
N LEU A 117 17.08 6.10 4.41
CA LEU A 117 18.42 5.48 4.40
C LEU A 117 19.22 5.93 3.17
N GLU A 118 20.55 5.97 3.27
CA GLU A 118 21.43 6.37 2.17
C GLU A 118 21.49 5.33 1.05
N LYS A 119 21.46 4.04 1.39
CA LYS A 119 21.57 2.96 0.42
C LYS A 119 20.19 2.52 -0.06
N GLU A 120 19.79 2.99 -1.24
CA GLU A 120 18.59 2.53 -1.93
C GLU A 120 18.76 1.11 -2.51
N THR A 121 17.64 0.43 -2.69
CA THR A 121 17.56 -0.87 -3.38
C THR A 121 17.46 -0.64 -4.89
N THR A 122 18.06 -1.52 -5.70
CA THR A 122 17.96 -1.39 -7.16
C THR A 122 16.62 -1.90 -7.69
N ARG A 123 16.30 -1.54 -8.94
CA ARG A 123 15.11 -2.05 -9.63
C ARG A 123 15.11 -3.58 -9.70
N GLU A 124 16.25 -4.18 -10.01
CA GLU A 124 16.42 -5.63 -10.16
C GLU A 124 16.21 -6.34 -8.82
N GLU A 125 16.73 -5.76 -7.73
CA GLU A 125 16.53 -6.28 -6.37
C GLU A 125 15.06 -6.21 -5.94
N ILE A 126 14.35 -5.11 -6.27
CA ILE A 126 12.89 -4.99 -6.02
C ILE A 126 12.13 -6.06 -6.82
N ILE A 127 12.41 -6.22 -8.11
CA ILE A 127 11.74 -7.22 -8.96
C ILE A 127 12.02 -8.64 -8.47
N ALA A 128 13.27 -8.92 -8.09
CA ALA A 128 13.66 -10.21 -7.52
C ALA A 128 12.88 -10.48 -6.22
N GLU A 129 12.75 -9.49 -5.35
CA GLU A 129 11.97 -9.63 -4.11
C GLU A 129 10.49 -9.90 -4.37
N LEU A 130 9.87 -9.19 -5.31
CA LEU A 130 8.47 -9.39 -5.68
C LEU A 130 8.22 -10.83 -6.18
N LYS A 131 9.16 -11.37 -6.97
CA LYS A 131 9.09 -12.76 -7.46
C LYS A 131 9.35 -13.76 -6.33
N ASN A 132 10.37 -13.56 -5.52
CA ASN A 132 10.76 -14.47 -4.43
C ASN A 132 9.68 -14.57 -3.35
N SER A 133 9.03 -13.45 -3.02
CA SER A 133 7.90 -13.40 -2.08
C SER A 133 6.61 -14.02 -2.65
N SER A 134 6.60 -14.40 -3.94
CA SER A 134 5.41 -14.90 -4.64
C SER A 134 4.22 -13.94 -4.57
N ALA A 135 4.49 -12.64 -4.48
CA ALA A 135 3.45 -11.61 -4.47
C ALA A 135 2.64 -11.66 -5.78
N GLU A 136 1.32 -11.47 -5.67
CA GLU A 136 0.39 -11.49 -6.80
C GLU A 136 -0.08 -10.07 -7.17
N LEU A 137 -0.10 -9.17 -6.19
CA LEU A 137 -0.55 -7.79 -6.32
C LEU A 137 0.42 -6.85 -5.61
N MET A 138 0.68 -5.68 -6.17
CA MET A 138 1.35 -4.58 -5.49
C MET A 138 0.35 -3.46 -5.17
N VAL A 139 0.36 -3.00 -3.92
CA VAL A 139 -0.50 -1.93 -3.40
C VAL A 139 0.37 -0.69 -3.16
N ASN A 140 0.08 0.37 -3.89
CA ASN A 140 0.83 1.64 -3.84
C ASN A 140 0.21 2.61 -2.82
N TYR A 141 0.97 2.98 -1.80
CA TYR A 141 0.66 4.01 -0.80
C TYR A 141 1.81 5.03 -0.65
N LEU A 142 2.51 5.31 -1.75
CA LEU A 142 3.49 6.39 -1.80
C LEU A 142 2.85 7.76 -1.48
N PRO A 143 3.64 8.80 -1.16
CA PRO A 143 3.11 10.16 -0.97
C PRO A 143 2.45 10.72 -2.24
N VAL A 144 1.47 11.61 -2.07
CA VAL A 144 0.89 12.35 -3.20
C VAL A 144 1.98 13.19 -3.88
N GLY A 145 1.98 13.21 -5.21
CA GLY A 145 2.99 13.90 -6.02
C GLY A 145 4.19 13.04 -6.45
N SER A 146 4.26 11.78 -6.00
CA SER A 146 5.35 10.85 -6.33
C SER A 146 5.14 10.19 -7.70
N GLU A 147 5.20 10.97 -8.79
CA GLU A 147 4.91 10.51 -10.15
C GLU A 147 5.96 9.53 -10.68
N GLN A 148 7.24 9.89 -10.58
CA GLN A 148 8.36 9.06 -11.02
C GLN A 148 8.43 7.77 -10.20
N ALA A 149 8.28 7.87 -8.87
CA ALA A 149 8.26 6.71 -7.99
C ALA A 149 7.08 5.78 -8.30
N THR A 150 5.88 6.31 -8.51
CA THR A 150 4.71 5.48 -8.82
C THR A 150 4.86 4.79 -10.16
N ARG A 151 5.33 5.49 -11.20
CA ARG A 151 5.62 4.87 -12.51
C ARG A 151 6.74 3.83 -12.43
N PHE A 152 7.75 4.08 -11.61
CA PHE A 152 8.83 3.13 -11.35
C PHE A 152 8.29 1.84 -10.73
N TYR A 153 7.55 1.94 -9.63
CA TYR A 153 6.98 0.77 -8.94
C TYR A 153 5.91 0.04 -9.77
N ALA A 154 5.09 0.77 -10.54
CA ALA A 154 4.18 0.16 -11.51
C ALA A 154 4.95 -0.62 -12.59
N GLY A 155 6.10 -0.11 -13.03
CA GLY A 155 7.01 -0.80 -13.93
C GLY A 155 7.59 -2.09 -13.30
N CYS A 156 8.03 -2.02 -12.04
CA CYS A 156 8.51 -3.18 -11.29
C CYS A 156 7.42 -4.25 -11.14
N ALA A 157 6.19 -3.87 -10.79
CA ALA A 157 5.06 -4.79 -10.69
C ALA A 157 4.76 -5.48 -12.04
N LEU A 158 4.68 -4.69 -13.12
CA LEU A 158 4.43 -5.20 -14.46
C LEU A 158 5.51 -6.20 -14.93
N GLU A 159 6.78 -5.91 -14.64
CA GLU A 159 7.91 -6.77 -15.00
C GLU A 159 8.00 -8.03 -14.12
N ALA A 160 7.62 -7.91 -12.85
CA ALA A 160 7.52 -9.02 -11.93
C ALA A 160 6.28 -9.91 -12.18
N GLY A 161 5.32 -9.46 -12.99
CA GLY A 161 4.10 -10.21 -13.31
C GLY A 161 2.98 -10.05 -12.27
N LEU A 162 2.95 -8.92 -11.56
CA LEU A 162 1.98 -8.61 -10.51
C LEU A 162 0.89 -7.68 -11.05
N GLY A 163 -0.33 -7.84 -10.53
CA GLY A 163 -1.33 -6.79 -10.65
C GLY A 163 -0.95 -5.57 -9.81
N PHE A 164 -1.58 -4.42 -10.08
CA PHE A 164 -1.23 -3.16 -9.43
C PHE A 164 -2.48 -2.43 -8.93
N VAL A 165 -2.46 -2.01 -7.66
CA VAL A 165 -3.52 -1.21 -7.02
C VAL A 165 -2.93 0.14 -6.66
N ASN A 166 -3.30 1.16 -7.41
CA ASN A 166 -2.82 2.52 -7.26
C ASN A 166 -3.76 3.35 -6.38
N ASN A 167 -3.35 3.64 -5.14
CA ASN A 167 -4.20 4.38 -4.20
C ASN A 167 -3.94 5.89 -4.18
N ILE A 168 -3.08 6.41 -5.06
CA ILE A 168 -2.75 7.84 -5.09
C ILE A 168 -3.12 8.47 -6.44
N PRO A 169 -3.24 9.81 -6.52
CA PRO A 169 -3.71 10.51 -7.73
C PRO A 169 -2.58 10.71 -8.76
N VAL A 170 -1.81 9.66 -9.04
CA VAL A 170 -0.90 9.60 -10.19
C VAL A 170 -1.57 8.77 -11.27
N PHE A 171 -1.64 9.26 -12.50
CA PHE A 171 -2.33 8.54 -13.57
C PHE A 171 -1.55 7.30 -14.00
N ILE A 172 -2.11 6.12 -13.70
CA ILE A 172 -1.61 4.81 -14.14
C ILE A 172 -2.77 4.03 -14.75
N ALA A 173 -3.83 3.78 -13.99
CA ALA A 173 -5.01 3.07 -14.51
C ALA A 173 -5.78 3.93 -15.52
N SER A 174 -5.79 5.24 -15.31
CA SER A 174 -6.45 6.21 -16.18
C SER A 174 -5.60 6.63 -17.38
N ASP A 175 -4.32 6.23 -17.43
CA ASP A 175 -3.43 6.45 -18.58
C ASP A 175 -3.58 5.26 -19.56
N PRO A 176 -4.05 5.48 -20.80
CA PRO A 176 -4.22 4.42 -21.78
C PRO A 176 -2.94 3.63 -22.08
N THR A 177 -1.77 4.28 -21.97
CA THR A 177 -0.46 3.64 -22.22
C THR A 177 -0.17 2.60 -21.15
N TRP A 178 -0.41 2.93 -19.88
CA TRP A 178 -0.20 2.02 -18.76
C TRP A 178 -1.28 0.94 -18.73
N SER A 179 -2.54 1.31 -18.91
CA SER A 179 -3.65 0.36 -18.99
C SER A 179 -3.42 -0.71 -20.05
N LYS A 180 -3.00 -0.30 -21.26
CA LYS A 180 -2.65 -1.24 -22.34
C LYS A 180 -1.50 -2.17 -21.95
N ARG A 181 -0.43 -1.65 -21.33
CA ARG A 181 0.73 -2.47 -20.93
C ARG A 181 0.35 -3.57 -19.92
N PHE A 182 -0.53 -3.28 -18.96
CA PHE A 182 -1.04 -4.28 -18.02
C PHE A 182 -1.98 -5.28 -18.70
N ALA A 183 -2.87 -4.80 -19.58
CA ALA A 183 -3.78 -5.66 -20.35
C ALA A 183 -3.03 -6.62 -21.30
N ASP A 184 -1.99 -6.17 -21.98
CA ASP A 184 -1.15 -6.98 -22.88
C ASP A 184 -0.45 -8.14 -22.13
N ARG A 185 -0.29 -8.01 -20.80
CA ARG A 185 0.25 -9.08 -19.93
C ARG A 185 -0.81 -9.84 -19.15
N ASN A 186 -2.09 -9.56 -19.39
CA ASN A 186 -3.22 -10.14 -18.67
C ASN A 186 -3.14 -9.93 -17.14
N LEU A 187 -2.69 -8.74 -16.72
CA LEU A 187 -2.53 -8.37 -15.31
C LEU A 187 -3.59 -7.34 -14.90
N PRO A 188 -4.21 -7.49 -13.71
CA PRO A 188 -5.20 -6.53 -13.25
C PRO A 188 -4.54 -5.21 -12.84
N LEU A 189 -5.19 -4.10 -13.18
CA LEU A 189 -4.80 -2.75 -12.82
C LEU A 189 -6.03 -2.03 -12.23
N ILE A 190 -5.91 -1.57 -10.98
CA ILE A 190 -6.96 -0.85 -10.25
C ILE A 190 -6.39 0.50 -9.82
N GLY A 191 -7.13 1.57 -10.09
CA GLY A 191 -6.72 2.94 -9.79
C GLY A 191 -7.56 3.93 -10.61
N ASP A 192 -7.27 5.23 -10.55
CA ASP A 192 -6.31 5.88 -9.66
C ASP A 192 -7.04 6.56 -8.49
N ASP A 193 -6.31 6.91 -7.43
CA ASP A 193 -6.81 7.64 -6.25
C ASP A 193 -7.94 6.93 -5.46
N ILE A 194 -7.58 6.31 -4.32
CA ILE A 194 -8.56 5.60 -3.50
C ILE A 194 -9.58 6.57 -2.88
N LYS A 195 -10.86 6.19 -2.92
CA LYS A 195 -11.92 6.98 -2.29
C LYS A 195 -12.00 6.75 -0.78
N ALA A 196 -12.20 7.83 -0.05
CA ALA A 196 -12.70 7.76 1.32
C ALA A 196 -14.21 7.44 1.32
N GLN A 197 -14.68 6.68 2.32
CA GLN A 197 -16.10 6.35 2.46
C GLN A 197 -16.96 7.61 2.68
N MET A 198 -16.51 8.47 3.58
CA MET A 198 -17.05 9.81 3.78
C MET A 198 -15.88 10.79 3.87
N GLY A 199 -15.70 11.58 2.81
CA GLY A 199 -14.73 12.67 2.76
C GLY A 199 -15.39 13.99 2.40
N ALA A 200 -14.64 15.08 2.51
CA ALA A 200 -15.14 16.42 2.18
C ALA A 200 -15.75 16.48 0.77
N THR A 201 -15.15 15.81 -0.21
CA THR A 201 -15.59 15.85 -1.61
C THR A 201 -16.97 15.20 -1.85
N ILE A 202 -17.30 14.12 -1.16
CA ILE A 202 -18.63 13.48 -1.31
C ILE A 202 -19.67 14.25 -0.50
N LEU A 203 -19.30 14.75 0.69
CA LEU A 203 -20.18 15.59 1.50
C LEU A 203 -20.55 16.89 0.78
N HIS A 204 -19.55 17.59 0.24
CA HIS A 204 -19.78 18.81 -0.54
C HIS A 204 -20.67 18.57 -1.75
N ARG A 205 -20.40 17.52 -2.54
CA ARG A 205 -21.25 17.17 -3.69
C ARG A 205 -22.69 16.88 -3.26
N ALA A 206 -22.88 16.08 -2.22
CA ALA A 206 -24.21 15.80 -1.69
C ALA A 206 -24.94 17.06 -1.19
N LEU A 207 -24.24 18.04 -0.63
CA LEU A 207 -24.84 19.31 -0.17
C LEU A 207 -25.18 20.27 -1.31
N VAL A 208 -24.40 20.29 -2.39
CA VAL A 208 -24.64 21.17 -3.55
C VAL A 208 -25.71 20.61 -4.49
N ASP A 209 -25.85 19.28 -4.56
CA ASP A 209 -26.86 18.59 -5.37
C ASP A 209 -28.26 18.51 -4.69
N LEU A 210 -28.41 19.07 -3.48
CA LEU A 210 -29.69 19.19 -2.74
C LEU A 210 -30.42 20.50 -3.08
#